data_AF-A0A0K0CZW3-F1
#
_entry.id   AF-A0A0K0CZW3-F1
#
_cell.length_a   1.000
_cell.length_b   1.000
_cell.length_c   1.000
_cell.angle_alpha   90.00
_cell.angle_beta   90.00
_cell.angle_gamma   90.00
#
_symmetry.space_group_name_H-M   'P 1'
#
loop_
_entity.id
_entity.type
_entity.pdbx_description
1 polymer ?
#
loop_
_entity_poly.entity_id
_entity_poly.type
_entity_poly.pdbx_seq_one_letter_code
_entity_poly.pdbx_strand_id
1 'polypeptide(L)'
;LTNDCPESKPTYTYITIQKRHLTRFYQPGYGQDGCKNYVNLPSGTVVDNVVVSPILFDFYMASQIGVMEMCYRLCFLYARCRTPVSLPCPVYYAHRACEKAKEVYKSLLNRKVFDNLSQGDDDRRKIEIERRLSVNRRYPGMHFV
;
A
#
# COMPACT_ATOMS: atom_id res chain seq x y z
N LEU A 1 18.83 -12.13 -4.19
CA LEU A 1 19.17 -11.38 -5.41
C LEU A 1 20.64 -11.01 -5.29
N THR A 2 21.46 -12.05 -5.36
CA THR A 2 22.90 -12.02 -5.16
C THR A 2 23.52 -11.34 -6.38
N ASN A 3 24.47 -10.43 -6.15
CA ASN A 3 25.23 -9.72 -7.18
C ASN A 3 26.21 -10.65 -7.95
N ASP A 4 26.03 -11.97 -7.86
CA ASP A 4 27.02 -12.97 -8.25
C ASP A 4 26.71 -13.62 -9.61
N CYS A 5 25.65 -13.20 -10.32
CA CYS A 5 25.35 -13.70 -11.66
C CYS A 5 25.36 -12.56 -12.70
N PRO A 6 26.42 -12.45 -13.54
CA PRO A 6 26.57 -11.35 -14.51
C PRO A 6 25.55 -11.38 -15.66
N GLU A 7 24.76 -12.46 -15.79
CA GLU A 7 23.75 -12.64 -16.85
C GLU A 7 22.32 -12.26 -16.44
N SER A 8 22.00 -12.09 -15.15
CA SER A 8 20.63 -11.72 -14.78
C SER A 8 20.47 -10.21 -14.69
N LYS A 9 20.09 -9.56 -15.79
CA LYS A 9 19.53 -8.20 -15.74
C LYS A 9 18.01 -8.31 -15.60
N PRO A 10 17.45 -8.34 -14.38
CA PRO A 10 16.01 -8.46 -14.21
C PRO A 10 15.32 -7.25 -14.85
N THR A 11 14.21 -7.52 -15.53
CA THR A 11 13.32 -6.46 -16.02
C THR A 11 12.44 -6.00 -14.85
N TYR A 12 12.35 -4.68 -14.65
CA TYR A 12 11.54 -4.09 -13.58
C TYR A 12 10.27 -3.47 -14.14
N THR A 13 9.15 -3.68 -13.44
CA THR A 13 7.88 -2.98 -13.70
C THR A 13 7.54 -2.15 -12.48
N TYR A 14 7.33 -0.85 -12.66
CA TYR A 14 6.95 0.07 -11.59
C TYR A 14 5.46 0.41 -11.70
N ILE A 15 4.72 0.17 -10.62
CA ILE A 15 3.28 0.43 -10.56
C ILE A 15 3.02 1.36 -9.37
N THR A 16 2.49 2.55 -9.65
CA THR A 16 2.02 3.48 -8.62
C THR A 16 0.56 3.21 -8.28
N ILE A 17 0.23 3.11 -7.00
CA ILE A 17 -1.13 2.82 -6.56
C ILE A 17 -1.67 3.99 -5.75
N GLN A 18 -2.76 4.59 -6.25
CA GLN A 18 -3.43 5.71 -5.58
C GLN A 18 -4.85 5.31 -5.18
N LYS A 19 -5.12 5.14 -3.88
CA LYS A 19 -6.48 4.87 -3.37
C LYS A 19 -7.29 6.15 -3.06
N ARG A 20 -6.61 7.28 -2.81
CA ARG A 20 -7.24 8.54 -2.41
C ARG A 20 -7.19 9.53 -3.56
N HIS A 21 -8.26 9.59 -4.34
CA HIS A 21 -8.41 10.51 -5.48
C HIS A 21 -9.83 11.09 -5.53
N LEU A 22 -10.01 12.18 -6.29
CA LEU A 22 -11.31 12.85 -6.43
C LEU A 22 -12.28 12.07 -7.35
N THR A 23 -11.76 11.32 -8.32
CA THR A 23 -12.55 10.53 -9.27
C THR A 23 -13.42 9.51 -8.53
N ARG A 24 -14.72 9.50 -8.82
CA ARG A 24 -15.68 8.55 -8.26
C ARG A 24 -16.52 7.98 -9.39
N PHE A 25 -16.73 6.68 -9.36
CA PHE A 25 -17.51 5.96 -10.35
C PHE A 25 -18.80 5.43 -9.74
N TYR A 26 -19.87 5.57 -10.51
CA TYR A 26 -21.20 5.13 -10.14
C TYR A 26 -21.82 4.42 -11.34
N GLN A 27 -22.60 3.37 -11.07
CA GLN A 27 -23.44 2.74 -12.09
C GLN A 27 -24.92 3.04 -11.81
N PRO A 28 -25.74 3.21 -12.85
CA PRO A 28 -27.18 3.32 -12.68
C PRO A 28 -27.75 2.00 -12.14
N GLY A 29 -28.52 2.09 -11.07
CA GLY A 29 -29.30 1.02 -10.47
C GLY A 29 -30.77 1.41 -10.36
N TYR A 30 -31.63 0.43 -10.13
CA TYR A 30 -33.07 0.63 -9.94
C TYR A 30 -33.42 0.40 -8.47
N GLY A 31 -34.00 1.41 -7.82
CA GLY A 31 -34.60 1.23 -6.50
C GLY A 31 -35.87 0.38 -6.57
N GLN A 32 -36.33 -0.15 -5.43
CA GLN A 32 -37.62 -0.86 -5.36
C GLN A 32 -38.81 0.00 -5.84
N ASP A 33 -38.67 1.33 -5.73
CA ASP A 33 -39.69 2.31 -6.13
C ASP A 33 -39.66 2.67 -7.64
N GLY A 34 -38.80 2.03 -8.45
CA GLY A 34 -38.61 2.36 -9.87
C GLY A 34 -37.80 3.64 -10.13
N CYS A 35 -37.46 4.39 -9.07
CA CYS A 35 -36.57 5.55 -9.14
C CYS A 35 -35.14 5.15 -9.52
N LYS A 36 -34.50 5.96 -10.38
CA LYS A 36 -33.08 5.80 -10.73
C LYS A 36 -32.23 6.12 -9.50
N ASN A 37 -31.50 5.11 -9.02
CA ASN A 37 -30.52 5.26 -7.96
C ASN A 37 -29.12 5.01 -8.51
N TYR A 38 -28.11 5.64 -7.93
CA TYR A 38 -26.72 5.34 -8.26
C TYR A 38 -26.15 4.39 -7.21
N VAL A 39 -25.57 3.29 -7.68
CA VAL A 39 -24.93 2.31 -6.80
C VAL A 39 -23.42 2.27 -7.09
N ASN A 40 -22.66 1.79 -6.11
CA ASN A 40 -21.23 1.58 -6.31
C ASN A 40 -21.00 0.63 -7.49
N LEU A 41 -19.89 0.85 -8.20
CA LEU A 41 -19.45 -0.08 -9.23
C LEU A 41 -19.44 -1.51 -8.69
N PRO A 42 -19.87 -2.48 -9.52
CA PRO A 42 -19.73 -3.86 -9.14
C PRO A 42 -18.24 -4.10 -8.99
N SER A 43 -17.97 -4.90 -8.00
CA SER A 43 -16.63 -5.35 -7.72
C SER A 43 -16.07 -5.97 -8.99
N GLY A 44 -14.88 -5.52 -9.39
CA GLY A 44 -14.12 -6.03 -10.53
C GLY A 44 -13.99 -5.09 -11.71
N THR A 45 -14.84 -4.07 -11.73
CA THR A 45 -14.84 -3.10 -12.82
C THR A 45 -13.48 -2.44 -12.99
N VAL A 46 -12.89 -2.61 -14.17
CA VAL A 46 -11.71 -1.86 -14.62
C VAL A 46 -12.20 -0.75 -15.55
N VAL A 47 -11.70 0.46 -15.32
CA VAL A 47 -11.94 1.63 -16.17
C VAL A 47 -10.58 2.05 -16.72
N ASP A 48 -10.36 1.72 -17.99
CA ASP A 48 -9.13 1.92 -18.76
C ASP A 48 -9.31 2.90 -19.92
N ASN A 49 -10.53 3.40 -20.12
CA ASN A 49 -10.89 4.23 -21.27
C ASN A 49 -11.51 5.57 -20.83
N VAL A 50 -11.34 6.61 -21.66
CA VAL A 50 -11.93 7.96 -21.57
C VAL A 50 -11.46 8.85 -20.40
N VAL A 51 -11.44 8.33 -19.18
CA VAL A 51 -11.14 9.09 -17.94
C VAL A 51 -9.70 8.94 -17.45
N VAL A 52 -8.90 8.12 -18.13
CA VAL A 52 -7.48 7.89 -17.84
C VAL A 52 -6.59 8.81 -18.67
N SER A 53 -5.30 8.88 -18.33
CA SER A 53 -4.33 9.64 -19.13
C SER A 53 -4.25 9.10 -20.56
N PRO A 54 -4.30 9.96 -21.59
CA PRO A 54 -4.18 9.52 -22.98
C PRO A 54 -2.74 9.13 -23.37
N ILE A 55 -1.75 9.46 -22.53
CA ILE A 55 -0.31 9.27 -22.82
C ILE A 55 0.30 8.21 -21.90
N LEU A 56 -0.11 8.18 -20.63
CA LEU A 56 0.43 7.25 -19.64
C LEU A 56 -0.44 6.01 -19.55
N PHE A 57 0.18 4.87 -19.23
CA PHE A 57 -0.55 3.65 -18.91
C PHE A 57 -1.15 3.75 -17.51
N ASP A 58 -2.39 4.24 -17.45
CA ASP A 58 -3.17 4.44 -16.22
C ASP A 58 -4.51 3.73 -16.32
N PHE A 59 -5.02 3.24 -15.19
CA PHE A 59 -6.29 2.55 -15.11
C PHE A 59 -6.87 2.67 -13.70
N TYR A 60 -8.20 2.76 -13.61
CA TYR A 60 -8.91 2.64 -12.34
C TYR A 60 -9.48 1.23 -12.19
N MET A 61 -9.46 0.70 -10.97
CA MET A 61 -10.02 -0.62 -10.68
C MET A 61 -10.88 -0.57 -9.41
N ALA A 62 -12.15 -0.95 -9.55
CA ALA A 62 -13.00 -1.32 -8.42
C ALA A 62 -12.71 -2.78 -8.07
N SER A 63 -12.10 -3.04 -6.93
CA SER A 63 -11.55 -4.37 -6.62
C SER A 63 -12.62 -5.40 -6.25
N GLN A 64 -13.09 -6.20 -7.24
CA GLN A 64 -13.19 -7.68 -7.19
C GLN A 64 -13.68 -8.30 -8.55
N ILE A 65 -12.80 -8.61 -9.53
CA ILE A 65 -13.03 -9.28 -10.87
C ILE A 65 -12.73 -8.40 -12.12
N GLY A 66 -11.47 -8.29 -12.53
CA GLY A 66 -11.14 -7.72 -13.85
C GLY A 66 -9.64 -7.47 -14.15
N VAL A 67 -9.18 -8.08 -15.24
CA VAL A 67 -7.99 -7.84 -16.13
C VAL A 67 -6.57 -7.75 -15.53
N MET A 68 -6.32 -7.12 -14.38
CA MET A 68 -4.98 -7.13 -13.76
C MET A 68 -4.86 -8.27 -12.76
N GLU A 69 -4.88 -9.51 -13.26
CA GLU A 69 -4.87 -10.75 -12.47
C GLU A 69 -3.81 -10.74 -11.36
N MET A 70 -2.62 -10.20 -11.63
CA MET A 70 -1.56 -10.01 -10.64
C MET A 70 -2.01 -9.13 -9.46
N CYS A 71 -2.41 -7.88 -9.71
CA CYS A 71 -2.83 -6.95 -8.66
C CYS A 71 -4.11 -7.43 -7.94
N TYR A 72 -5.04 -8.01 -8.69
CA TYR A 72 -6.27 -8.60 -8.15
C TYR A 72 -5.97 -9.77 -7.22
N ARG A 73 -5.20 -10.77 -7.67
CA ARG A 73 -4.82 -11.94 -6.84
C ARG A 73 -4.08 -11.50 -5.59
N LEU A 74 -3.19 -10.50 -5.70
CA LEU A 74 -2.50 -9.93 -4.54
C LEU A 74 -3.46 -9.35 -3.49
N CYS A 75 -4.64 -8.84 -3.86
CA CYS A 75 -5.63 -8.35 -2.90
C CYS A 75 -6.27 -9.46 -2.04
N PHE A 76 -6.23 -10.72 -2.46
CA PHE A 76 -6.75 -11.86 -1.69
C PHE A 76 -5.70 -12.51 -0.79
N LEU A 77 -4.42 -12.21 -1.00
CA LEU A 77 -3.32 -12.78 -0.21
C LEU A 77 -3.12 -12.10 1.14
N TYR A 78 -4.04 -11.22 1.56
CA TYR A 78 -3.89 -10.50 2.81
C TYR A 78 -4.26 -11.38 4.01
N ALA A 79 -3.25 -11.76 4.79
CA ALA A 79 -3.38 -12.77 5.85
C ALA A 79 -4.36 -12.42 7.00
N ARG A 80 -4.71 -11.15 7.24
CA ARG A 80 -5.58 -10.77 8.37
C ARG A 80 -7.09 -10.88 8.09
N CYS A 81 -7.53 -10.95 6.83
CA CYS A 81 -8.96 -11.12 6.53
C CYS A 81 -9.21 -12.01 5.30
N ARG A 82 -10.34 -12.72 5.31
CA ARG A 82 -10.81 -13.58 4.20
C ARG A 82 -11.55 -12.80 3.10
N THR A 83 -11.52 -11.47 3.16
CA THR A 83 -12.14 -10.58 2.19
C THR A 83 -11.07 -9.87 1.38
N PRO A 84 -11.31 -9.61 0.09
CA PRO A 84 -10.36 -8.86 -0.73
C PRO A 84 -10.19 -7.45 -0.19
N VAL A 85 -8.95 -7.03 -0.06
CA VAL A 85 -8.62 -5.65 0.32
C VAL A 85 -8.60 -4.74 -0.92
N SER A 86 -8.83 -3.45 -0.69
CA SER A 86 -8.84 -2.43 -1.75
C SER A 86 -7.46 -2.07 -2.33
N LEU A 87 -6.37 -2.57 -1.73
CA LEU A 87 -4.98 -2.31 -2.12
C LEU A 87 -4.25 -3.65 -2.19
N PRO A 88 -3.31 -3.86 -3.14
CA PRO A 88 -2.51 -5.07 -3.16
C PRO A 88 -1.79 -5.32 -1.83
N CYS A 89 -1.74 -6.60 -1.43
CA CYS A 89 -1.11 -7.05 -0.19
C CYS A 89 0.28 -6.42 0.10
N PRO A 90 1.24 -6.33 -0.84
CA PRO A 90 2.53 -5.70 -0.56
C PRO A 90 2.43 -4.21 -0.17
N VAL A 91 1.56 -3.44 -0.83
CA VAL A 91 1.33 -2.03 -0.49
C VAL A 91 0.63 -1.89 0.86
N TYR A 92 -0.33 -2.77 1.13
CA TYR A 92 -1.03 -2.77 2.42
C TYR A 92 -0.08 -3.13 3.57
N TYR A 93 0.85 -4.07 3.37
CA TYR A 93 1.89 -4.42 4.32
C TYR A 93 2.92 -3.32 4.53
N ALA A 94 3.33 -2.61 3.47
CA ALA A 94 4.17 -1.43 3.62
C ALA A 94 3.50 -0.38 4.53
N HIS A 95 2.20 -0.12 4.34
CA HIS A 95 1.46 0.78 5.22
C HIS A 95 1.44 0.31 6.69
N ARG A 96 1.24 -0.99 6.94
CA ARG A 96 1.28 -1.54 8.31
C ARG A 96 2.65 -1.46 8.95
N ALA A 97 3.71 -1.70 8.18
CA ALA A 97 5.08 -1.53 8.64
C ALA A 97 5.37 -0.07 9.04
N CYS A 98 4.96 0.89 8.21
CA CYS A 98 5.10 2.32 8.51
C CYS A 98 4.25 2.75 9.73
N GLU A 99 3.03 2.26 9.86
CA GLU A 99 2.16 2.52 11.02
C GLU A 99 2.81 2.01 12.31
N LYS A 100 3.36 0.79 12.29
CA LYS A 100 4.09 0.24 13.43
C LYS A 100 5.34 1.06 13.77
N ALA A 101 6.13 1.42 12.77
CA ALA A 101 7.32 2.26 12.95
C ALA A 101 6.97 3.62 13.56
N LYS A 102 5.87 4.23 13.13
CA LYS A 102 5.35 5.49 13.69
C LYS A 102 4.99 5.34 15.18
N GLU A 103 4.31 4.27 15.58
CA GLU A 103 3.98 4.04 16.97
C GLU A 103 5.22 3.79 17.85
N VAL A 104 6.21 3.06 17.34
CA VAL A 104 7.50 2.90 18.02
C VAL A 104 8.18 4.25 18.18
N TYR A 105 8.25 5.05 17.12
CA TYR A 105 8.86 6.38 17.15
C TYR A 105 8.17 7.31 18.15
N LYS A 106 6.83 7.34 18.18
CA LYS A 106 6.06 8.08 19.20
C LYS A 106 6.39 7.61 20.62
N SER A 107 6.50 6.30 20.84
CA SER A 107 6.88 5.76 22.15
C SER A 107 8.26 6.24 22.60
N LEU A 108 9.23 6.36 21.68
CA LEU A 108 10.57 6.88 21.96
C LEU A 108 10.55 8.38 22.27
N LEU A 109 9.73 9.16 21.55
CA LEU A 109 9.52 10.57 21.83
C LEU A 109 8.91 10.79 23.21
N ASN A 110 7.87 10.03 23.57
CA ASN A 110 7.24 10.10 24.90
C ASN A 110 8.22 9.78 26.04
N ARG A 111 9.21 8.93 25.76
CA ARG A 111 10.29 8.57 26.70
C ARG A 111 11.44 9.59 26.72
N LYS A 112 11.36 10.68 25.96
CA LYS A 112 12.39 11.73 25.88
C LYS A 112 13.79 11.20 25.53
N VAL A 113 13.85 10.10 24.77
CA VAL A 113 15.11 9.42 24.42
C VAL A 113 16.04 10.33 23.62
N PHE A 114 15.47 11.25 22.84
CA PHE A 114 16.20 12.11 21.92
C PHE A 114 16.49 13.51 22.48
N ASP A 115 16.05 13.84 23.70
CA ASP A 115 16.19 15.18 24.28
C ASP A 115 17.66 15.50 24.62
N ASN A 116 18.49 14.48 24.80
CA ASN A 116 19.91 14.60 25.12
C ASN A 116 20.81 14.77 23.87
N LEU A 117 20.24 14.73 22.66
CA LEU A 117 20.96 14.91 21.40
C LEU A 117 20.84 16.39 20.97
N SER A 118 21.99 17.08 20.90
CA SER A 118 22.07 18.47 20.46
C SER A 118 21.52 18.63 19.04
N GLN A 119 21.04 19.84 18.71
CA GLN A 119 20.44 20.19 17.42
C GLN A 119 21.45 20.15 16.25
N GLY A 120 22.75 19.97 16.50
CA GLY A 120 23.79 19.75 15.50
C GLY A 120 24.16 18.27 15.23
N ASP A 121 23.51 17.32 15.92
CA ASP A 121 23.80 15.88 15.86
C ASP A 121 22.79 15.10 14.98
N ASP A 122 22.29 15.69 13.88
CA ASP A 122 21.24 15.08 13.05
C ASP A 122 21.62 13.68 12.53
N ASP A 123 22.88 13.48 12.14
CA ASP A 123 23.39 12.18 11.71
C ASP A 123 23.35 11.14 12.84
N ARG A 124 23.69 11.53 14.07
CA ARG A 124 23.64 10.64 15.24
C ARG A 124 22.20 10.31 15.61
N ARG A 125 21.31 11.29 15.50
CA ARG A 125 19.87 11.09 15.71
C ARG A 125 19.31 10.10 14.70
N LYS A 126 19.70 10.21 13.42
CA LYS A 126 19.31 9.26 12.38
C LYS A 126 19.79 7.83 12.67
N ILE A 127 21.07 7.67 13.03
CA ILE A 127 21.66 6.37 13.38
C ILE A 127 20.93 5.73 14.57
N GLU A 128 20.62 6.51 15.62
CA GLU A 128 19.91 5.99 16.79
C GLU A 128 18.46 5.62 16.45
N ILE A 129 17.77 6.42 15.62
CA ILE A 129 16.43 6.09 15.13
C ILE A 129 16.45 4.79 14.33
N GLU A 130 17.39 4.63 13.39
CA GLU A 130 17.54 3.40 12.60
C GLU A 130 17.80 2.19 13.50
N ARG A 131 18.70 2.33 14.49
CA ARG A 131 18.99 1.27 15.46
C ARG A 131 17.75 0.86 16.25
N ARG A 132 16.91 1.81 16.65
CA ARG A 132 15.71 1.56 17.48
C ARG A 132 14.52 1.06 16.68
N LEU A 133 14.41 1.47 15.41
CA LEU A 133 13.39 0.98 14.49
C LEU A 133 13.75 -0.41 13.92
N SER A 134 15.03 -0.79 13.97
CA SER A 134 15.46 -2.12 13.58
C SER A 134 14.77 -3.18 14.44
N VAL A 135 14.24 -4.21 13.78
CA VAL A 135 13.59 -5.33 14.48
C VAL A 135 14.60 -6.30 15.05
N ASN A 136 14.22 -6.94 16.15
CA ASN A 136 15.06 -7.94 16.78
C ASN A 136 15.33 -9.10 15.82
N ARG A 137 16.62 -9.34 15.53
CA ARG A 137 17.07 -10.42 14.62
C ARG A 137 16.61 -11.81 15.06
N ARG A 138 16.25 -12.00 16.33
CA ARG A 138 15.76 -13.26 16.89
C ARG A 138 14.34 -13.63 16.44
N TYR A 139 13.58 -12.66 15.94
CA TYR A 139 12.22 -12.85 15.44
C TYR A 139 12.13 -12.43 13.96
N PRO A 140 12.76 -13.20 13.05
CA PRO A 140 12.65 -12.92 11.63
C PRO A 140 11.20 -13.22 11.19
N GLY A 141 10.48 -12.18 10.79
CA GLY A 141 9.09 -12.34 10.39
C GLY A 141 8.35 -11.03 10.23
N MET A 142 7.09 -11.18 9.87
CA MET A 142 6.18 -10.09 9.54
C MET A 142 5.56 -9.50 10.82
N HIS A 143 6.38 -8.89 11.66
CA HIS A 143 6.04 -8.31 12.97
C HIS A 143 4.98 -7.18 12.94
N PHE A 144 4.64 -6.68 11.75
CA PHE A 144 3.61 -5.66 11.53
C PHE A 144 2.25 -6.25 11.10
N VAL A 145 2.19 -7.57 10.84
CA VAL A 145 0.97 -8.31 10.48
C VAL A 145 0.30 -8.94 11.68
#